data_AF-A0A925U553-F1
#
_entry.id   AF-A0A925U553-F1
#
_cell.length_a   1.000
_cell.length_b   1.000
_cell.length_c   1.000
_cell.angle_alpha   90.00
_cell.angle_beta   90.00
_cell.angle_gamma   90.00
#
_symmetry.space_group_name_H-M   'P 1'
#
loop_
_entity.id
_entity.type
_entity.pdbx_description
1 polymer ?
#
loop_
_entity_poly.entity_id
_entity_poly.type
_entity_poly.pdbx_seq_one_letter_code
_entity_poly.pdbx_strand_id
1 'polypeptide(L)'
;MTAPLPNAGAGFSFLELFLDAHIVVQVVMLGLLFASIWGWAIIIEKLFAFGRAGREADEFERVFWSGQSLDELYLGLSQKRTTLMSALFVAAMREWRRSIEGGA
;
A
#
# COMPACT_ATOMS: atom_id res chain seq x y z
N MET A 1 -27.32 40.88 51.93
CA MET A 1 -25.91 40.93 51.49
C MET A 1 -25.48 39.51 51.15
N THR A 2 -25.72 39.06 49.91
CA THR A 2 -25.23 37.76 49.42
C THR A 2 -24.20 38.06 48.34
N ALA A 3 -22.92 37.97 48.69
CA ALA A 3 -21.84 38.15 47.71
C ALA A 3 -21.93 37.01 46.67
N PRO A 4 -21.82 37.31 45.36
CA PRO A 4 -21.70 36.26 44.36
C PRO A 4 -20.41 35.47 44.63
N LEU A 5 -20.52 34.14 44.69
CA LEU A 5 -19.37 33.27 44.86
C LEU A 5 -18.44 33.44 43.64
N PRO A 6 -17.12 33.63 43.84
CA PRO A 6 -16.18 33.66 42.74
C PRO A 6 -16.29 32.33 41.98
N ASN A 7 -16.54 32.43 40.68
CA ASN A 7 -16.55 31.35 39.72
C ASN A 7 -15.16 30.68 39.68
N ALA A 8 -14.93 29.78 40.63
CA ALA A 8 -13.74 28.94 40.80
C ALA A 8 -13.71 27.80 39.77
N GLY A 9 -13.79 28.17 38.49
CA GLY A 9 -13.95 27.22 37.41
C GLY A 9 -13.64 27.79 36.03
N ALA A 10 -12.73 28.76 35.93
CA ALA A 10 -11.99 28.97 34.68
C ALA A 10 -10.99 27.80 34.54
N GLY A 11 -11.53 26.59 34.36
CA GLY A 11 -10.74 25.42 34.07
C GLY A 11 -10.25 25.58 32.66
N PHE A 12 -8.95 25.85 32.50
CA PHE A 12 -8.25 25.89 31.22
C PHE A 12 -8.61 24.66 30.41
N SER A 13 -9.60 24.78 29.54
CA SER A 13 -10.00 23.70 28.65
C SER A 13 -8.94 23.60 27.56
N PHE A 14 -8.65 22.38 27.10
CA PHE A 14 -7.71 22.16 26.01
C PHE A 14 -8.08 22.98 24.75
N LEU A 15 -9.39 23.20 24.56
CA LEU A 15 -9.93 24.08 23.51
C LEU A 15 -9.62 25.56 23.74
N GLU A 16 -9.60 26.02 24.99
CA GLU A 16 -9.29 27.41 25.34
C GLU A 16 -7.81 27.73 25.10
N LEU A 17 -6.91 26.82 25.51
CA LEU A 17 -5.49 26.93 25.17
C LEU A 17 -5.24 26.88 23.65
N PHE A 18 -6.03 26.08 22.92
CA PHE A 18 -5.92 25.97 21.47
C PHE A 18 -6.41 27.25 20.76
N LEU A 19 -7.49 27.86 21.26
CA LEU A 19 -8.04 29.10 20.72
C LEU A 19 -7.17 30.33 21.01
N ASP A 20 -6.52 30.37 22.18
CA ASP A 20 -5.57 31.43 22.57
C ASP A 20 -4.20 31.28 21.88
N ALA A 21 -3.89 30.09 21.35
CA ALA A 21 -2.63 29.84 20.66
C ALA A 21 -2.50 30.69 19.38
N HIS A 22 -1.25 31.12 19.12
CA HIS A 22 -0.91 31.92 17.95
C HIS A 22 -1.31 31.23 16.63
N ILE A 23 -1.82 31.99 15.66
CA ILE A 23 -2.38 31.49 14.39
C ILE A 23 -1.45 30.52 13.65
N VAL A 24 -0.14 30.76 13.71
CA VAL A 24 0.88 29.87 13.11
C VAL A 24 0.84 28.48 13.72
N VAL A 25 0.67 28.36 15.03
CA VAL A 25 0.62 27.08 15.75
C VAL A 25 -0.65 26.32 15.36
N GLN A 26 -1.79 27.01 15.24
CA GLN A 26 -3.04 26.40 14.78
C GLN A 26 -2.90 25.81 13.37
N VAL A 27 -2.28 26.54 12.44
CA VAL A 27 -2.00 26.05 11.09
C VAL A 27 -1.07 24.84 11.10
N VAL A 28 0.00 24.86 11.90
CA VAL A 28 0.92 23.72 12.02
C VAL A 28 0.20 22.49 12.57
N MET A 29 -0.61 22.64 13.63
CA MET A 29 -1.37 21.53 14.21
C MET A 29 -2.34 20.91 13.21
N LEU A 30 -3.06 21.73 12.43
CA LEU A 30 -3.92 21.24 11.34
C LEU A 30 -3.11 20.56 10.25
N GLY A 31 -1.98 21.15 9.83
CA GLY A 31 -1.09 20.58 8.82
C GLY A 31 -0.55 19.22 9.23
N LEU A 32 -0.16 19.05 10.50
CA LEU A 32 0.30 17.78 11.06
C LEU A 32 -0.83 16.73 11.11
N LEU A 33 -2.05 17.14 11.46
CA LEU A 33 -3.21 16.25 11.44
C LEU A 33 -3.48 15.73 10.02
N PHE A 34 -3.48 16.63 9.02
CA PHE A 34 -3.62 16.24 7.62
C PHE A 34 -2.48 15.33 7.15
N ALA A 35 -1.23 15.67 7.48
CA ALA A 35 -0.07 14.86 7.12
C ALA A 35 -0.14 13.45 7.73
N SER A 36 -0.65 13.32 8.96
CA SER A 36 -0.85 12.02 9.61
C SER A 36 -1.87 11.16 8.86
N ILE A 37 -3.04 11.72 8.54
CA ILE A 37 -4.08 11.02 7.77
C ILE A 37 -3.55 10.66 6.38
N TRP A 38 -2.82 11.57 5.74
CA TRP A 38 -2.23 11.37 4.42
C TRP A 38 -1.18 10.25 4.42
N GLY A 39 -0.34 10.19 5.45
CA GLY A 39 0.64 9.11 5.62
C GLY A 39 -0.03 7.74 5.72
N TRP A 40 -1.09 7.63 6.53
CA TRP A 40 -1.87 6.39 6.63
C TRP A 40 -2.58 6.01 5.33
N ALA A 41 -3.11 7.00 4.58
CA ALA A 41 -3.72 6.75 3.28
C ALA A 41 -2.72 6.13 2.27
N ILE A 42 -1.50 6.68 2.20
CA ILE A 42 -0.43 6.14 1.35
C ILE A 42 -0.04 4.72 1.78
N ILE A 43 0.08 4.47 3.09
CA ILE A 43 0.40 3.13 3.60
C ILE A 43 -0.66 2.13 3.14
N ILE A 44 -1.94 2.45 3.29
CA ILE A 44 -3.05 1.58 2.87
C ILE A 44 -2.99 1.34 1.35
N GLU A 45 -2.84 2.39 0.54
CA GLU A 45 -2.74 2.26 -0.92
C GLU A 45 -1.61 1.32 -1.32
N LYS A 46 -0.44 1.48 -0.71
CA LYS A 46 0.73 0.64 -0.99
C LYS A 46 0.51 -0.80 -0.55
N LEU A 47 -0.10 -1.02 0.61
CA LEU A 47 -0.45 -2.36 1.11
C LEU A 47 -1.40 -3.09 0.16
N PHE A 48 -2.42 -2.40 -0.38
CA PHE A 48 -3.30 -2.98 -1.40
C PHE A 48 -2.56 -3.28 -2.71
N ALA A 49 -1.65 -2.40 -3.14
CA ALA A 49 -0.83 -2.61 -4.33
C ALA A 49 0.09 -3.85 -4.19
N PHE A 50 0.74 -4.01 -3.04
CA PHE A 50 1.56 -5.19 -2.74
C PHE A 50 0.72 -6.46 -2.59
N GLY A 51 -0.44 -6.38 -1.92
CA GLY A 51 -1.36 -7.51 -1.76
C GLY A 51 -1.91 -8.03 -3.09
N ARG A 52 -2.22 -7.15 -4.05
CA ARG A 52 -2.63 -7.56 -5.40
C ARG A 52 -1.52 -8.31 -6.15
N ALA A 53 -0.28 -7.81 -6.08
CA ALA A 53 0.85 -8.47 -6.71
C ALA A 53 1.15 -9.85 -6.10
N GLY A 54 0.96 -10.01 -4.78
CA GLY A 54 1.13 -11.29 -4.09
C GLY A 54 0.12 -12.34 -4.53
N ARG A 55 -1.17 -11.99 -4.64
CA ARG A 55 -2.22 -12.96 -4.98
C ARG A 55 -2.05 -13.60 -6.36
N GLU A 56 -1.60 -12.84 -7.36
CA GLU A 56 -1.32 -13.38 -8.70
C GLU A 56 -0.06 -14.27 -8.71
N ALA A 57 0.93 -13.98 -7.84
CA ALA A 57 2.10 -14.83 -7.67
C ALA A 57 1.76 -16.17 -6.99
N ASP A 58 0.90 -16.15 -5.97
CA ASP A 58 0.42 -17.36 -5.29
C ASP A 58 -0.35 -18.29 -6.24
N GLU A 59 -1.14 -17.72 -7.17
CA GLU A 59 -1.85 -18.49 -8.18
C GLU A 59 -0.90 -19.14 -9.19
N PHE A 60 0.11 -18.41 -9.67
CA PHE A 60 1.18 -18.96 -10.49
C PHE A 60 1.90 -20.12 -9.79
N GLU A 61 2.28 -19.91 -8.52
CA GLU A 61 2.98 -20.91 -7.72
C GLU A 61 2.14 -22.17 -7.55
N ARG A 62 0.83 -22.05 -7.25
CA ARG A 62 -0.07 -23.21 -7.17
C ARG A 62 -0.10 -24.05 -8.45
N VAL A 63 -0.17 -23.39 -9.61
CA VAL A 63 -0.23 -24.11 -10.90
C VAL A 63 1.14 -24.73 -11.23
N PHE A 64 2.24 -24.03 -10.95
CA PHE A 64 3.59 -24.58 -11.08
C PHE A 64 3.79 -25.84 -10.22
N TRP A 65 3.37 -25.82 -8.95
CA TRP A 65 3.49 -26.96 -8.04
C TRP A 65 2.46 -28.08 -8.29
N SER A 66 1.38 -27.82 -9.04
CA SER A 66 0.41 -28.87 -9.39
C SER A 66 0.91 -29.88 -10.42
N GLY A 67 2.16 -29.73 -10.92
CA GLY A 67 2.76 -30.66 -11.87
C GLY A 67 2.22 -30.55 -13.30
N GLN A 68 1.51 -29.45 -13.60
CA GLN A 68 1.13 -29.13 -14.98
C GLN A 68 2.39 -28.84 -15.80
N SER A 69 2.43 -29.29 -17.06
CA SER A 69 3.62 -29.12 -17.89
C SER A 69 3.96 -27.62 -18.04
N LEU A 70 5.23 -27.27 -17.84
CA LEU A 70 5.73 -25.89 -17.94
C LEU A 70 5.41 -25.25 -19.30
N ASP A 71 5.26 -26.07 -20.32
CA ASP A 71 4.88 -25.68 -21.68
C ASP A 71 3.41 -25.25 -21.79
N GLU A 72 2.48 -25.96 -21.15
CA GLU A 72 1.08 -25.54 -21.05
C GLU A 72 0.95 -24.24 -20.25
N LEU A 73 1.74 -24.10 -19.18
CA LEU A 73 1.80 -22.89 -18.38
C LEU A 73 2.27 -21.68 -19.22
N TYR A 74 3.32 -21.87 -20.02
CA TYR A 74 3.83 -20.86 -20.94
C TYR A 74 2.78 -20.44 -21.99
N LEU A 75 2.07 -21.40 -22.58
CA LEU A 75 0.99 -21.14 -23.55
C LEU A 75 -0.17 -20.35 -22.94
N GLY A 76 -0.59 -20.70 -21.72
CA GLY A 76 -1.68 -20.01 -21.01
C GLY A 76 -1.30 -18.61 -20.50
N LEU A 77 -0.06 -18.41 -20.08
CA LEU A 77 0.43 -17.14 -19.54
C LEU A 77 0.88 -16.16 -20.63
N SER A 78 1.37 -16.65 -21.76
CA SER A 78 1.73 -15.84 -22.94
C SER A 78 0.57 -14.97 -23.46
N GLN A 79 -0.68 -15.45 -23.29
CA GLN A 79 -1.87 -14.72 -23.72
C GLN A 79 -2.47 -13.78 -22.67
N LYS A 80 -2.05 -13.85 -21.40
CA LYS A 80 -2.59 -13.00 -20.32
C LYS A 80 -1.61 -11.86 -20.00
N ARG A 81 -2.15 -10.77 -19.44
CA ARG A 81 -1.37 -9.62 -18.97
C ARG A 81 -0.52 -10.10 -17.78
N THR A 82 0.77 -10.33 -18.02
CA THR A 82 1.68 -10.97 -17.07
C THR A 82 2.06 -10.05 -15.91
N THR A 83 1.83 -10.52 -14.68
CA THR A 83 2.44 -10.01 -13.44
C THR A 83 3.96 -10.19 -13.47
N LEU A 84 4.68 -9.55 -12.56
CA LEU A 84 6.15 -9.54 -12.54
C LEU A 84 6.78 -10.95 -12.59
N MET A 85 6.24 -11.90 -11.82
CA MET A 85 6.74 -13.29 -11.78
C MET A 85 6.45 -14.08 -13.06
N SER A 86 5.23 -13.98 -13.60
CA SER A 86 4.89 -14.66 -14.86
C SER A 86 5.65 -14.07 -16.05
N ALA A 87 5.91 -12.75 -16.04
CA ALA A 87 6.74 -12.09 -17.04
C ALA A 87 8.20 -12.59 -17.02
N LEU A 88 8.79 -12.73 -15.82
CA LEU A 88 10.13 -13.29 -15.64
C LEU A 88 10.20 -14.74 -16.12
N PHE A 89 9.21 -15.57 -15.78
CA PHE A 89 9.14 -16.96 -16.22
C PHE A 89 9.03 -17.07 -17.75
N VAL A 90 8.14 -16.30 -18.37
CA VAL A 90 7.98 -16.25 -19.83
C VAL A 90 9.27 -15.78 -20.50
N ALA A 91 9.94 -14.77 -19.96
CA ALA A 91 11.22 -14.29 -20.48
C ALA A 91 12.30 -15.38 -20.41
N ALA A 92 12.41 -16.09 -19.29
CA ALA A 92 13.36 -17.19 -19.12
C ALA A 92 13.07 -18.36 -20.06
N MET A 93 11.82 -18.82 -20.16
CA MET A 93 11.41 -19.90 -21.09
C MET A 93 11.64 -19.52 -22.55
N ARG A 94 11.37 -18.26 -22.91
CA ARG A 94 11.62 -17.74 -24.27
C ARG A 94 13.10 -17.70 -24.60
N GLU A 95 13.96 -17.42 -23.63
CA GLU A 95 15.41 -17.45 -23.82
C GLU A 95 15.92 -18.88 -23.94
N TRP A 96 15.45 -19.77 -23.05
CA TRP A 96 15.81 -21.18 -23.07
C TRP A 96 15.45 -21.86 -24.40
N ARG A 97 14.23 -21.66 -24.91
CA ARG A 97 13.84 -22.16 -26.24
C ARG A 97 14.72 -21.63 -27.36
N ARG A 98 15.03 -20.33 -27.34
CA ARG A 98 15.98 -19.73 -28.31
C ARG A 98 17.38 -20.35 -28.21
N SER A 99 17.85 -20.65 -26.99
CA SER A 99 19.16 -21.28 -26.80
C SER A 99 19.21 -22.74 -27.26
N ILE A 100 18.09 -23.47 -27.19
CA ILE A 100 17.98 -24.83 -27.71
C ILE A 100 17.86 -24.82 -29.25
N GLU A 101 17.08 -23.91 -29.82
CA GLU A 101 16.89 -23.81 -31.27
C GLU A 101 18.11 -23.22 -31.99
N GLY A 102 18.84 -22.31 -31.35
CA GLY A 102 20.08 -21.74 -31.90
C GLY A 102 21.34 -22.58 -31.67
N GLY A 103 21.21 -23.70 -30.95
CA GLY A 103 22.28 -24.66 -30.69
C GLY A 103 22.29 -25.89 -31.61
N ALA A 104 21.37 -25.95 -32.59
CA ALA A 104 21.26 -27.02 -33.59
C ALA A 104 21.76 -26.55 -34.98
#